data_AF-A0A4V6X6V8-F1
#
_entry.id   AF-A0A4V6X6V8-F1
#
_cell.length_a   1.000
_cell.length_b   1.000
_cell.length_c   1.000
_cell.angle_alpha   90.00
_cell.angle_beta   90.00
_cell.angle_gamma   90.00
#
_symmetry.space_group_name_H-M   'P 1'
#
loop_
_entity.id
_entity.type
_entity.pdbx_description
1 polymer ?
#
loop_
_entity_poly.entity_id
_entity_poly.type
_entity_poly.pdbx_seq_one_letter_code
_entity_poly.pdbx_strand_id
1 'polypeptide(L)' 'HVPVYKGKKFKKGSILPLSLTFDHRVLDGAPAAAFLRTIKRYLEEPVTILL' A
#
# COMPACT_ATOMS: atom_id res chain seq x y z
N HIS A 1 3.90 0.67 -18.54
CA HIS A 1 2.69 1.03 -17.79
C HIS A 1 1.78 -0.17 -17.70
N VAL A 2 1.33 -0.50 -16.49
CA VAL A 2 0.49 -1.66 -16.20
C VAL A 2 -0.99 -1.25 -16.20
N PRO A 3 -1.91 -2.08 -16.69
CA PRO A 3 -3.35 -1.78 -16.62
C PRO A 3 -3.82 -1.89 -15.17
N VAL A 4 -4.43 -0.84 -14.63
CA VAL A 4 -4.99 -0.79 -13.28
C VAL A 4 -6.49 -0.48 -13.37
N TYR A 5 -7.30 -1.26 -12.67
CA TYR A 5 -8.74 -1.02 -12.60
C TYR A 5 -9.05 0.07 -11.57
N LYS A 6 -9.58 1.21 -12.02
CA LYS A 6 -9.97 2.34 -11.16
C LYS A 6 -11.37 2.83 -11.53
N GLY A 7 -12.26 2.93 -10.54
CA GLY A 7 -13.57 3.56 -10.70
C GLY A 7 -14.41 3.01 -11.86
N LYS A 8 -14.41 1.69 -12.05
CA LYS A 8 -15.10 0.95 -13.13
C LYS A 8 -14.46 0.92 -14.52
N LYS A 9 -13.24 1.45 -14.69
CA LYS A 9 -12.51 1.39 -15.99
C LYS A 9 -11.05 1.00 -15.80
N PHE A 10 -10.47 0.34 -16.80
CA PHE A 10 -9.02 0.14 -16.86
C PHE A 10 -8.33 1.44 -17.29
N LYS A 11 -7.26 1.80 -16.58
CA LYS A 11 -6.40 2.95 -16.87
C LYS A 11 -4.94 2.52 -16.84
N LYS A 12 -4.08 3.22 -17.58
CA LYS A 12 -2.62 3.07 -17.42
C LYS A 12 -2.23 3.55 -16.02
N GLY A 13 -1.47 2.74 -15.28
CA GLY A 13 -0.94 3.08 -13.98
C GLY A 13 0.52 2.67 -13.81
N SER A 14 1.14 3.20 -12.77
CA SER A 14 2.38 2.68 -12.21
C SER A 14 2.04 1.88 -10.96
N ILE A 15 2.69 0.73 -10.78
CA ILE A 15 2.59 -0.08 -9.56
C ILE A 15 3.98 -0.09 -8.95
N LEU A 16 4.07 0.27 -7.67
CA LEU A 16 5.27 0.14 -6.86
C LEU A 16 5.10 -1.08 -5.95
N PRO A 17 5.88 -2.16 -6.16
CA PRO A 17 5.91 -3.29 -5.22
C PRO A 17 6.49 -2.83 -3.88
N LEU A 18 5.86 -3.24 -2.78
CA LEU A 18 6.34 -3.00 -1.41
C LEU A 18 6.56 -4.33 -0.70
N SER A 19 7.64 -4.40 0.08
CA SER A 19 7.99 -5.57 0.90
C SER A 19 8.19 -5.13 2.34
N LEU A 20 7.61 -5.86 3.29
CA LEU A 20 7.78 -5.65 4.72
C LEU A 20 8.32 -6.93 5.36
N THR A 21 9.48 -6.84 5.98
CA THR A 21 10.01 -7.88 6.87
C THR A 21 9.74 -7.47 8.31
N PHE A 22 9.26 -8.42 9.13
CA PHE A 22 8.96 -8.19 10.55
C PHE A 22 9.22 -9.46 11.37
N ASP A 23 9.43 -9.31 12.69
CA ASP A 23 9.60 -10.44 13.60
C ASP A 23 8.24 -10.99 14.02
N HIS A 24 7.93 -12.19 13.53
CA HIS A 24 6.67 -12.89 13.81
C HIS A 24 6.49 -13.34 15.26
N ARG A 25 7.56 -13.40 16.05
CA ARG A 25 7.48 -13.73 17.48
C ARG A 25 6.96 -12.56 18.30
N VAL A 26 7.08 -11.34 17.75
CA VAL A 26 6.68 -10.09 18.39
C VAL A 26 5.35 -9.59 17.83
N LEU A 27 5.08 -9.83 16.56
CA LEU A 27 3.92 -9.27 15.86
C LEU A 27 3.26 -10.29 14.91
N ASP A 28 1.93 -10.32 14.90
CA ASP A 28 1.18 -11.12 13.94
C ASP A 28 1.09 -10.48 12.54
N GLY A 29 0.67 -11.27 11.55
CA GLY A 29 0.53 -10.80 10.17
C GLY A 29 -0.56 -9.74 9.98
N ALA A 30 -1.62 -9.75 10.80
CA ALA A 30 -2.72 -8.78 10.67
C ALA A 30 -2.27 -7.32 10.93
N PRO A 31 -1.62 -6.99 12.07
CA PRO A 31 -1.06 -5.66 12.28
C PRO A 31 0.08 -5.31 11.31
N ALA A 32 0.94 -6.26 10.92
CA ALA A 32 1.97 -6.02 9.89
C ALA A 32 1.36 -5.61 8.54
N ALA A 33 0.30 -6.29 8.10
CA ALA A 33 -0.43 -5.95 6.89
C ALA A 33 -1.17 -4.61 7.02
N ALA A 34 -1.67 -4.28 8.22
CA ALA A 34 -2.27 -2.97 8.49
C ALA A 34 -1.26 -1.84 8.37
N PHE A 35 -0.06 -2.01 8.91
CA PHE A 35 1.04 -1.07 8.76
C PHE A 35 1.38 -0.83 7.28
N LEU A 36 1.56 -1.91 6.50
CA LEU A 36 1.88 -1.79 5.08
C LEU A 36 0.76 -1.11 4.27
N ARG A 37 -0.51 -1.33 4.64
CA ARG A 37 -1.66 -0.60 4.06
C ARG A 37 -1.62 0.90 4.38
N THR A 38 -1.22 1.28 5.58
CA THR A 38 -1.04 2.69 5.94
C THR A 38 0.05 3.34 5.10
N ILE A 39 1.21 2.68 4.95
CA ILE A 39 2.29 3.17 4.07
C ILE A 39 1.81 3.29 2.62
N LYS A 40 1.10 2.27 2.10
CA LYS A 40 0.50 2.33 0.77
C LYS A 40 -0.39 3.56 0.61
N ARG A 41 -1.27 3.85 1.58
CA ARG A 41 -2.18 5.02 1.52
C ARG A 41 -1.39 6.33 1.45
N TYR A 42 -0.35 6.48 2.28
CA TYR A 42 0.49 7.68 2.23
C TYR A 42 1.20 7.85 0.88
N LEU A 43 1.63 6.77 0.25
CA LEU A 43 2.25 6.83 -1.08
C LEU A 43 1.23 7.09 -2.20
N GLU A 44 -0.01 6.60 -2.07
CA GLU A 44 -1.10 6.85 -3.02
C GLU A 44 -1.67 8.27 -2.88
N GLU A 45 -1.69 8.82 -1.66
CA GLU A 45 -2.26 10.12 -1.31
C GLU A 45 -1.34 10.92 -0.36
N PRO A 46 -0.22 11.50 -0.85
CA PRO A 46 0.82 12.10 0.00
C PRO A 46 0.37 13.21 0.94
N VAL A 47 -0.71 13.93 0.60
CA VAL A 47 -1.29 14.98 1.46
C VAL A 47 -1.74 14.41 2.81
N THR A 48 -2.13 13.13 2.87
CA THR A 48 -2.54 12.46 4.11
C THR A 48 -1.42 12.27 5.12
N ILE A 49 -0.16 12.56 4.77
CA ILE A 49 0.96 12.60 5.71
C ILE A 49 0.92 13.88 6.59
N LEU A 50 0.32 14.95 6.09
CA LEU A 50 0.29 16.27 6.75
C LEU A 50 -0.95 16.51 7.61
N LEU A 51 -1.91 15.57 7.59
CA LEU A 51 -3.20 15.63 8.30
C LEU A 51 -3.18 14.67 9.49
#